data_AF-A0AA35S443-F1
#
_entry.id   AF-A0AA35S443-F1
#
_cell.length_a   1.000
_cell.length_b   1.000
_cell.length_c   1.000
_cell.angle_alpha   90.00
_cell.angle_beta   90.00
_cell.angle_gamma   90.00
#
_symmetry.space_group_name_H-M   'P 1'
#
loop_
_entity.id
_entity.type
_entity.pdbx_description
1 polymer ?
#
loop_
_entity_poly.entity_id
_entity_poly.type
_entity_poly.pdbx_seq_one_letter_code
_entity_poly.pdbx_strand_id
1 'polypeptide(L)'
;MAHNFHKVITRPKKPPEQWAHIDRSQAIEKWGRMRETTTEHFKFTPRTTLYAFFWAFVVPFGVYSLVKWERRRKDRLAGREERPLL
;
A
#
# COMPACT_ATOMS: atom_id res chain seq x y z
N MET A 1 0.94 -29.99 -29.52
CA MET A 1 -0.31 -30.17 -28.77
C MET A 1 -0.05 -29.81 -27.31
N ALA A 2 -0.59 -28.69 -26.82
CA ALA A 2 -0.40 -28.23 -25.45
C ALA A 2 -1.63 -28.62 -24.60
N HIS A 3 -1.44 -29.49 -23.62
CA HIS A 3 -2.49 -29.87 -22.66
C HIS A 3 -2.64 -28.77 -21.60
N ASN A 4 -3.73 -28.01 -21.68
CA ASN A 4 -4.17 -27.11 -20.62
C ASN A 4 -4.81 -27.91 -19.48
N PHE A 5 -4.11 -28.08 -18.37
CA PHE A 5 -4.68 -28.66 -17.15
C PHE A 5 -5.44 -27.57 -16.36
N HIS A 6 -6.75 -27.49 -16.55
CA HIS A 6 -7.63 -26.82 -15.59
C HIS A 6 -7.75 -27.71 -14.34
N LYS A 7 -6.96 -27.42 -13.31
CA LYS A 7 -7.10 -28.03 -11.98
C LYS A 7 -8.38 -27.47 -11.34
N VAL A 8 -9.45 -28.26 -11.34
CA VAL A 8 -10.68 -27.94 -10.60
C VAL A 8 -10.36 -27.93 -9.11
N ILE A 9 -10.50 -26.77 -8.47
CA ILE A 9 -10.32 -26.63 -7.02
C ILE A 9 -11.57 -27.20 -6.35
N THR A 10 -11.53 -28.47 -5.95
CA THR A 10 -12.62 -29.09 -5.20
C THR A 10 -12.63 -28.56 -3.78
N ARG A 11 -13.82 -28.22 -3.24
CA ARG A 11 -13.96 -27.88 -1.83
C ARG A 11 -13.44 -29.03 -0.97
N PRO A 12 -12.68 -28.74 0.09
CA PRO A 12 -12.14 -29.77 0.96
C PRO A 12 -13.28 -30.52 1.67
N LYS A 13 -13.15 -31.85 1.75
CA LYS A 13 -14.19 -32.74 2.29
C LYS A 13 -14.30 -32.75 3.82
N LYS A 14 -13.39 -32.11 4.56
CA LYS A 14 -13.29 -32.26 6.02
C LYS A 14 -14.05 -31.17 6.80
N PRO A 15 -14.77 -31.53 7.88
CA PRO A 15 -15.52 -30.58 8.71
C PRO A 15 -14.60 -29.63 9.49
N PRO A 16 -15.05 -28.40 9.84
CA PRO A 16 -14.27 -27.30 10.45
C PRO A 16 -13.43 -27.66 11.70
N GLU A 17 -13.88 -28.65 12.46
CA GLU A 17 -13.28 -29.10 13.72
C GLU A 17 -11.98 -29.90 13.50
N GLN A 18 -11.79 -30.47 12.32
CA GLN A 18 -10.59 -31.24 11.96
C GLN A 18 -9.46 -30.38 11.35
N TRP A 19 -9.68 -29.07 11.23
CA TRP A 19 -8.71 -28.09 10.68
C TRP A 19 -7.74 -27.54 11.73
N ALA A 20 -7.78 -28.06 12.96
CA ALA A 20 -6.84 -27.67 14.02
C ALA A 20 -5.37 -28.03 13.72
N HIS A 21 -5.08 -28.69 12.59
CA HIS A 21 -3.73 -28.73 12.05
C HIS A 21 -3.55 -27.53 11.11
N ILE A 22 -2.57 -26.68 11.38
CA ILE A 22 -2.20 -25.56 10.51
C ILE A 22 -1.99 -26.14 9.11
N ASP A 23 -2.87 -25.79 8.16
CA ASP A 23 -2.70 -26.13 6.76
C ASP A 23 -1.51 -25.31 6.24
N ARG A 24 -0.32 -25.88 6.40
CA ARG A 24 0.96 -25.34 5.94
C ARG A 24 1.06 -25.50 4.44
N SER A 25 0.14 -24.86 3.72
CA SER A 25 0.26 -24.70 2.29
C SER A 25 1.56 -23.96 2.02
N GLN A 26 2.50 -24.66 1.40
CA GLN A 26 3.82 -24.11 1.08
C GLN A 26 3.73 -22.80 0.29
N ALA A 27 2.67 -22.62 -0.51
CA ALA A 27 2.43 -21.39 -1.24
C ALA A 27 2.09 -20.21 -0.31
N ILE A 28 1.28 -20.44 0.73
CA ILE A 28 0.90 -19.43 1.71
C ILE A 28 2.12 -19.02 2.54
N GLU A 29 2.90 -20.00 3.00
CA GLU A 29 4.13 -19.73 3.76
C GLU A 29 5.17 -18.95 2.94
N LYS A 30 5.37 -19.31 1.67
CA LYS A 30 6.27 -18.58 0.76
C LYS A 30 5.81 -17.14 0.53
N TRP A 31 4.51 -16.92 0.36
CA TRP A 31 3.96 -15.57 0.17
C TRP A 31 4.11 -14.72 1.44
N GLY A 32 3.85 -15.31 2.61
CA GLY A 32 4.07 -14.65 3.91
C GLY A 32 5.54 -14.23 4.06
N ARG A 33 6.45 -15.18 3.86
CA ARG A 33 7.90 -14.93 3.93
C ARG A 33 8.36 -13.82 3.00
N MET A 34 7.86 -13.79 1.75
CA MET A 34 8.22 -12.74 0.78
C MET A 34 7.84 -11.33 1.26
N ARG A 35 6.69 -11.18 1.92
CA ARG A 35 6.26 -9.90 2.50
C ARG A 35 7.09 -9.51 3.71
N GLU A 36 7.39 -10.47 4.58
CA GLU A 36 8.17 -10.25 5.79
C GLU A 36 9.62 -9.86 5.48
N THR A 37 10.25 -10.47 4.47
CA THR A 37 11.64 -10.19 4.08
C THR A 37 11.75 -9.08 3.02
N THR A 38 10.72 -8.25 2.82
CA THR A 38 10.72 -7.22 1.77
C THR A 38 11.80 -6.16 2.00
N THR A 39 12.07 -5.80 3.26
CA THR A 39 13.08 -4.78 3.61
C THR A 39 14.50 -5.24 3.31
N GLU A 40 14.83 -6.50 3.61
CA GLU A 40 16.15 -7.09 3.35
C GLU A 40 16.48 -7.15 1.85
N HIS A 41 15.45 -7.29 1.00
CA HIS A 41 15.61 -7.42 -0.44
C HIS A 41 15.30 -6.11 -1.19
N PHE A 42 15.04 -5.01 -0.46
CA PHE A 42 14.71 -3.73 -1.07
C PHE A 42 15.91 -3.15 -1.82
N LYS A 43 15.67 -2.58 -3.00
CA LYS A 43 16.70 -1.92 -3.82
C LYS A 43 16.18 -0.61 -4.36
N PHE A 44 17.02 0.43 -4.31
CA PHE A 44 16.75 1.70 -4.96
C PHE A 44 16.91 1.57 -6.48
N THR A 45 15.81 1.23 -7.14
CA THR A 45 15.67 1.35 -8.59
C THR A 45 15.15 2.74 -8.97
N PRO A 46 15.37 3.23 -10.19
CA PRO A 46 14.83 4.53 -10.61
C PRO A 46 13.32 4.65 -10.36
N ARG A 47 12.56 3.57 -10.59
CA ARG A 47 11.11 3.53 -10.34
C ARG A 47 10.77 3.66 -8.85
N THR A 48 11.40 2.88 -7.98
CA THR A 48 11.14 2.94 -6.53
C THR A 48 11.59 4.26 -5.92
N THR A 49 12.69 4.83 -6.41
CA THR A 49 13.18 6.14 -5.98
C THR A 49 12.20 7.25 -6.37
N LEU A 50 11.64 7.21 -7.58
CA LEU A 50 10.59 8.15 -7.99
C LEU A 50 9.34 8.03 -7.11
N TYR A 51 8.90 6.82 -6.78
CA TYR A 51 7.77 6.63 -5.87
C TYR A 51 8.08 7.13 -4.46
N ALA A 52 9.26 6.84 -3.92
CA ALA A 52 9.68 7.33 -2.60
C ALA A 52 9.70 8.86 -2.59
N PHE A 53 10.30 9.49 -3.60
CA PHE A 53 10.34 10.95 -3.70
C PHE A 53 8.95 11.57 -3.81
N PHE A 54 8.08 11.00 -4.65
CA PHE A 54 6.73 11.50 -4.84
C PHE A 54 5.91 11.44 -3.55
N TRP A 55 5.94 10.30 -2.86
CA TRP A 55 5.17 10.11 -1.63
C TRP A 55 5.76 10.83 -0.41
N ALA A 56 7.08 10.95 -0.32
CA ALA A 56 7.74 11.61 0.81
C ALA A 56 7.74 13.14 0.69
N PHE A 57 7.79 13.69 -0.51
CA PHE A 57 7.95 15.14 -0.72
C PHE A 57 6.80 15.76 -1.48
N VAL A 58 6.50 15.25 -2.68
CA VAL A 58 5.53 15.89 -3.58
C VAL A 58 4.13 15.90 -2.96
N VAL A 59 3.69 14.77 -2.41
CA VAL A 59 2.36 14.66 -1.79
C VAL A 59 2.23 15.55 -0.54
N PRO A 60 3.11 15.47 0.48
CA PRO A 60 2.99 16.33 1.65
C PRO A 60 3.11 17.82 1.32
N PHE A 61 4.03 18.19 0.42
CA PHE A 61 4.20 19.59 -0.01
C PHE A 61 2.97 20.10 -0.77
N GLY A 62 2.40 19.27 -1.66
CA GLY A 62 1.17 19.59 -2.38
C GLY A 62 -0.01 19.80 -1.44
N VAL A 63 -0.22 18.89 -0.48
CA VAL A 63 -1.28 19.00 0.52
C VAL A 63 -1.12 20.25 1.38
N TYR A 64 0.08 20.51 1.91
CA TYR A 64 0.37 21.71 2.69
C TYR A 64 0.08 22.99 1.89
N SER A 65 0.53 23.04 0.64
CA SER A 65 0.33 24.20 -0.23
C SER A 65 -1.15 24.42 -0.57
N LEU A 66 -1.91 23.35 -0.78
CA LEU A 66 -3.35 23.43 -1.06
C LEU A 66 -4.12 23.94 0.16
N VAL A 67 -3.84 23.38 1.34
CA VAL A 67 -4.46 23.85 2.60
C VAL A 67 -4.12 25.31 2.87
N LYS A 68 -2.86 25.70 2.66
CA LYS A 68 -2.41 27.09 2.76
C LYS A 68 -3.20 28.01 1.84
N TRP A 69 -3.35 27.60 0.58
CA TRP A 69 -4.06 28.38 -0.43
C TRP A 69 -5.54 28.53 -0.08
N GLU A 70 -6.22 27.44 0.30
CA GLU A 70 -7.63 27.49 0.68
C GLU A 70 -7.87 28.39 1.89
N ARG A 71 -6.99 28.32 2.90
CA ARG A 71 -7.12 29.15 4.11
C ARG A 71 -6.95 30.62 3.78
N ARG A 72 -5.90 30.99 3.03
CA ARG A 72 -5.69 32.38 2.59
C ARG A 72 -6.84 32.89 1.73
N ARG A 73 -7.37 32.04 0.86
CA ARG A 73 -8.56 32.37 0.05
C ARG A 73 -9.76 32.70 0.95
N LYS A 74 -10.01 31.92 2.00
CA LYS A 74 -11.10 32.17 2.96
C LYS A 74 -10.86 33.45 3.78
N ASP A 75 -9.64 33.67 4.28
CA ASP A 75 -9.31 34.86 5.07
C ASP A 75 -9.47 36.14 4.23
N ARG A 76 -8.99 36.14 2.98
CA ARG A 76 -9.17 37.24 2.03
C ARG A 76 -10.64 37.53 1.73
N LEU A 77 -11.46 36.50 1.55
CA LEU A 77 -12.91 36.67 1.34
C LEU A 77 -13.63 37.21 2.58
N ALA A 78 -13.11 36.90 3.78
CA ALA A 78 -13.66 37.38 5.03
C ALA A 78 -13.07 38.73 5.48
N GLY A 79 -12.18 39.35 4.69
CA GLY A 79 -11.51 40.61 5.03
C GLY A 79 -10.58 40.52 6.24
N ARG A 80 -10.08 39.32 6.57
CA ARG A 80 -9.17 39.09 7.72
C ARG A 80 -7.72 39.11 7.24
N GLU A 81 -6.80 39.56 8.09
CA GLU A 81 -5.36 39.44 7.84
C GLU A 81 -4.93 37.97 7.78
N GLU A 82 -3.94 37.68 6.91
CA GLU A 82 -3.42 36.33 6.73
C GLU A 82 -2.75 35.84 8.02
N ARG A 83 -3.34 34.82 8.65
CA ARG A 83 -2.74 34.19 9.83
C ARG A 83 -1.58 33.28 9.42
N PRO A 84 -0.48 33.24 10.18
CA PRO A 84 0.57 32.27 9.94
C PRO A 84 0.01 30.84 10.18
N LEU A 85 0.48 29.90 9.37
CA LEU A 85 0.05 28.49 9.44
C LEU A 85 0.72 27.72 10.58
N LEU A 86 1.75 28.32 11.18
CA LEU A 86 2.53 27.86 12.30
C LEU A 86 2.61 28.99 13.33
#